data_AF-A0A662WB62-F1
#
_entry.id   AF-A0A662WB62-F1
#
_cell.length_a   1.000
_cell.length_b   1.000
_cell.length_c   1.000
_cell.angle_alpha   90.00
_cell.angle_beta   90.00
_cell.angle_gamma   90.00
#
_symmetry.space_group_name_H-M   'P 1'
#
loop_
_entity.id
_entity.type
_entity.pdbx_description
1 polymer ?
#
loop_
_entity_poly.entity_id
_entity_poly.type
_entity_poly.pdbx_seq_one_letter_code
_entity_poly.pdbx_strand_id
1 'polypeptide(L)'
;LVTVAIPNLEVNDIVFEVAKKHKTLVNLANDADRTEVVVPFEGEVEGIRFAVTTEGKSGVVARKVRDSFKKMLEEDDETLYFLKAMYHLKKYMKANNVPVQLRMKLYFVIAANPEFRKLVREEDIEGARKLAEELVEDYVSGKRKIDESLVKIRF
;
A
#
# COMPACT_ATOMS: atom_id res chain seq x y z
N LEU A 1 -7.29 -21.12 -1.76
CA LEU A 1 -6.23 -21.40 -0.77
C LEU A 1 -6.73 -22.53 0.10
N VAL A 2 -5.91 -23.55 0.33
CA VAL A 2 -6.16 -24.56 1.38
C VAL A 2 -5.05 -24.46 2.41
N THR A 3 -5.41 -24.48 3.69
CA THR A 3 -4.44 -24.49 4.80
C THR A 3 -4.51 -25.82 5.53
N VAL A 4 -3.36 -26.45 5.74
CA VAL A 4 -3.21 -27.65 6.57
C VAL A 4 -2.58 -27.24 7.89
N ALA A 5 -3.36 -27.35 8.97
CA ALA A 5 -2.97 -26.96 10.33
C ALA A 5 -3.16 -28.12 11.32
N ILE A 6 -2.93 -29.35 10.86
CA ILE A 6 -2.95 -30.56 11.68
C ILE A 6 -1.55 -31.17 11.75
N PRO A 7 -1.20 -31.87 12.84
CA PRO A 7 0.16 -32.39 13.02
C PRO A 7 0.50 -33.59 12.12
N ASN A 8 -0.51 -34.26 11.53
CA ASN A 8 -0.26 -35.42 10.67
C ASN A 8 0.27 -34.99 9.29
N LEU A 9 1.57 -35.21 9.06
CA LEU A 9 2.25 -34.87 7.81
C LEU A 9 1.81 -35.73 6.62
N GLU A 10 1.28 -36.94 6.83
CA GLU A 10 0.80 -37.81 5.73
C GLU A 10 -0.38 -37.17 4.97
N VAL A 11 -1.15 -36.32 5.67
CA VAL A 11 -2.27 -35.59 5.06
C VAL A 11 -1.78 -34.52 4.09
N ASN A 12 -0.54 -34.03 4.23
CA ASN A 12 -0.01 -32.98 3.36
C ASN A 12 0.03 -33.44 1.90
N ASP A 13 0.43 -34.69 1.63
CA ASP A 13 0.52 -35.24 0.27
C ASP A 13 -0.87 -35.38 -0.36
N ILE A 14 -1.84 -35.89 0.40
CA ILE A 14 -3.23 -36.02 -0.04
C ILE A 14 -3.80 -34.64 -0.41
N VAL A 15 -3.59 -33.65 0.45
CA VAL A 15 -4.05 -32.27 0.21
C VAL A 15 -3.38 -31.69 -1.03
N PHE A 16 -2.07 -31.91 -1.21
CA PHE A 16 -1.33 -31.46 -2.38
C PHE A 16 -1.88 -32.02 -3.69
N GLU A 17 -2.12 -33.33 -3.75
CA GLU A 17 -2.66 -33.97 -4.95
C GLU A 17 -4.02 -33.41 -5.34
N VAL A 18 -4.90 -33.22 -4.36
CA VAL A 18 -6.24 -32.65 -4.58
C VAL A 18 -6.13 -31.17 -4.99
N ALA A 19 -5.35 -30.37 -4.25
CA ALA A 19 -5.22 -28.94 -4.51
C ALA A 19 -4.63 -28.65 -5.89
N LYS A 20 -3.64 -29.44 -6.33
CA LYS A 20 -3.05 -29.36 -7.67
C LYS A 20 -4.07 -29.57 -8.78
N LYS A 21 -4.96 -30.57 -8.64
CA LYS A 21 -6.06 -30.82 -9.61
C LYS A 21 -6.99 -29.61 -9.76
N HIS A 22 -7.17 -28.85 -8.69
CA HIS A 22 -8.03 -27.65 -8.66
C HIS A 22 -7.25 -26.33 -8.78
N LYS A 23 -5.95 -26.36 -9.11
CA LYS A 23 -5.09 -25.16 -9.23
C LYS A 23 -5.18 -24.25 -7.99
N THR A 24 -5.27 -24.86 -6.82
CA THR A 24 -5.41 -24.16 -5.54
C THR A 24 -4.08 -24.18 -4.81
N LEU A 25 -3.60 -23.01 -4.38
CA LEU A 25 -2.38 -22.90 -3.56
C LEU A 25 -2.59 -23.56 -2.19
N VAL A 26 -1.56 -24.27 -1.73
CA VAL A 26 -1.51 -24.94 -0.42
C VAL A 26 -0.60 -24.17 0.54
N ASN A 27 -1.13 -23.84 1.71
CA ASN A 27 -0.36 -23.41 2.86
C ASN A 27 -0.24 -24.56 3.86
N LEU A 28 0.98 -25.03 4.11
CA LEU A 28 1.26 -26.03 5.13
C LEU A 28 1.79 -25.33 6.39
N ALA A 29 0.94 -25.19 7.42
CA ALA A 29 1.35 -24.57 8.68
C ALA A 29 2.28 -25.48 9.50
N ASN A 30 2.31 -26.77 9.17
CA ASN A 30 3.12 -27.81 9.81
C ASN A 30 4.44 -28.10 9.07
N ASP A 31 4.64 -27.57 7.86
CA ASP A 31 5.81 -27.84 7.01
C ASP A 31 6.12 -26.62 6.14
N ALA A 32 7.03 -25.78 6.62
CA ALA A 32 7.37 -24.52 5.95
C ALA A 32 8.22 -24.71 4.68
N ASP A 33 8.94 -25.83 4.55
CA ASP A 33 9.82 -26.08 3.39
C ASP A 33 9.02 -26.49 2.16
N ARG A 34 7.86 -27.12 2.38
CA ARG A 34 6.98 -27.60 1.31
C ARG A 34 5.82 -26.65 0.99
N THR A 35 5.56 -25.64 1.80
CA THR A 35 4.42 -24.73 1.61
C THR A 35 4.54 -23.93 0.30
N GLU A 36 3.48 -23.84 -0.50
CA GLU A 36 3.48 -23.04 -1.75
C GLU A 36 3.23 -21.55 -1.49
N VAL A 37 2.50 -21.26 -0.41
CA VAL A 37 2.20 -19.91 0.03
C VAL A 37 2.32 -19.83 1.54
N VAL A 38 2.97 -18.78 2.02
CA VAL A 38 3.18 -18.53 3.45
C VAL A 38 2.10 -17.57 3.95
N VAL A 39 1.60 -17.81 5.16
CA VAL A 39 0.79 -16.83 5.90
C VAL A 39 1.74 -15.95 6.71
N PRO A 40 1.97 -14.68 6.30
CA PRO A 40 2.92 -13.79 6.97
C PRO A 40 2.34 -13.17 8.25
N PHE A 41 3.19 -12.54 9.05
CA PHE A 41 2.74 -11.64 10.11
C PHE A 41 2.33 -10.30 9.49
N GLU A 42 1.08 -9.91 9.68
CA GLU A 42 0.56 -8.64 9.17
C GLU A 42 0.61 -7.52 10.21
N GLY A 43 0.72 -6.29 9.70
CA GLY A 43 0.55 -5.05 10.43
C GLY A 43 -0.22 -4.04 9.58
N GLU A 44 -0.84 -3.08 10.28
CA GLU A 44 -1.62 -2.00 9.66
C GLU A 44 -1.43 -0.71 10.46
N VAL A 45 -1.29 0.41 9.75
CA VAL A 45 -1.35 1.78 10.28
C VAL A 45 -2.16 2.63 9.31
N GLU A 46 -3.28 3.22 9.75
CA GLU A 46 -4.15 4.10 8.93
C GLU A 46 -4.51 3.54 7.54
N GLY A 47 -4.73 2.21 7.44
CA GLY A 47 -5.05 1.52 6.18
C GLY A 47 -3.84 1.16 5.31
N ILE A 48 -2.61 1.52 5.70
CA ILE A 48 -1.37 1.00 5.12
C ILE A 48 -1.13 -0.40 5.68
N ARG A 49 -1.35 -1.43 4.85
CA ARG A 49 -1.11 -2.84 5.22
C ARG A 49 0.25 -3.30 4.74
N PHE A 50 0.97 -4.00 5.61
CA PHE A 50 2.23 -4.64 5.30
C PHE A 50 2.31 -6.02 5.94
N ALA A 51 3.15 -6.87 5.37
CA ALA A 51 3.29 -8.25 5.80
C ALA A 51 4.76 -8.66 5.82
N VAL A 52 5.16 -9.35 6.88
CA VAL A 52 6.55 -9.78 7.09
C VAL A 52 6.59 -11.28 7.30
N THR A 53 7.48 -11.94 6.56
CA THR A 53 7.77 -13.36 6.70
C THR A 53 9.26 -13.60 6.62
N THR A 54 9.72 -14.64 7.29
CA THR A 54 11.08 -15.19 7.14
C THR A 54 11.08 -16.50 6.34
N GLU A 55 9.94 -16.81 5.69
CA GLU A 55 9.73 -18.04 4.91
C GLU A 55 10.08 -19.30 5.73
N GLY A 56 9.64 -19.33 6.99
CA GLY A 56 9.85 -20.46 7.89
C GLY A 56 11.11 -20.41 8.76
N LYS A 57 12.07 -19.49 8.50
CA LYS A 57 13.32 -19.44 9.30
C LYS A 57 13.11 -19.05 10.77
N SER A 58 12.26 -18.06 11.04
CA SER A 58 11.93 -17.66 12.42
C SER A 58 10.68 -16.78 12.47
N GLY A 59 9.60 -17.28 13.09
CA GLY A 59 8.40 -16.49 13.35
C GLY A 59 8.61 -15.37 14.37
N VAL A 60 9.52 -15.57 15.34
CA VAL A 60 9.84 -14.57 16.36
C VAL A 60 10.51 -13.34 15.73
N VAL A 61 11.46 -13.55 14.82
CA VAL A 61 12.13 -12.45 14.10
C VAL A 61 11.15 -11.74 13.18
N ALA A 62 10.32 -12.48 12.43
CA ALA A 62 9.30 -11.89 11.56
C ALA A 62 8.34 -10.98 12.34
N ARG A 63 7.87 -11.44 13.50
CA ARG A 63 7.02 -10.66 14.41
C ARG A 63 7.71 -9.38 14.88
N LYS A 64 8.97 -9.48 15.34
CA LYS A 64 9.77 -8.34 15.79
C LYS A 64 9.91 -7.28 14.70
N VAL A 65 10.25 -7.67 13.47
CA VAL A 65 10.38 -6.74 12.34
C VAL A 65 9.03 -6.10 11.98
N ARG A 66 7.95 -6.89 11.97
CA ARG A 66 6.59 -6.37 11.76
C ARG A 66 6.23 -5.31 12.81
N ASP A 67 6.55 -5.53 14.08
CA ASP A 67 6.30 -4.55 15.14
C ASP A 67 7.17 -3.29 14.98
N SER A 68 8.43 -3.43 14.53
CA SER A 68 9.29 -2.29 14.22
C SER A 68 8.76 -1.44 13.06
N PHE A 69 8.28 -2.06 11.97
CA PHE A 69 7.65 -1.33 10.88
C PHE A 69 6.37 -0.64 11.30
N LYS A 70 5.55 -1.30 12.14
CA LYS A 70 4.34 -0.69 12.68
C LYS A 70 4.68 0.60 13.43
N LYS A 71 5.60 0.51 14.39
CA LYS A 71 6.02 1.66 15.19
C LYS A 71 6.61 2.78 14.34
N MET A 72 7.48 2.44 13.40
CA MET A 72 8.08 3.41 12.48
C MET A 72 7.02 4.17 11.66
N LEU A 73 5.98 3.47 11.18
CA LEU A 73 4.88 4.11 10.44
C LEU A 73 3.94 4.91 11.36
N GLU A 74 3.71 4.46 12.59
CA GLU A 74 2.92 5.21 13.59
C GLU A 74 3.60 6.52 14.01
N GLU A 75 4.93 6.59 13.95
CA GLU A 75 5.75 7.77 14.28
C GLU A 75 6.07 8.65 13.05
N ASP A 76 5.66 8.25 11.83
CA ASP A 76 5.90 8.98 10.59
C ASP A 76 4.68 9.84 10.20
N ASP A 77 4.50 10.94 10.94
CA ASP A 77 3.40 11.88 10.72
C ASP A 77 3.38 12.40 9.27
N GLU A 78 4.53 12.73 8.69
CA GLU A 78 4.60 13.23 7.31
C GLU A 78 3.94 12.25 6.32
N THR A 79 4.25 10.96 6.42
CA THR A 79 3.63 9.93 5.57
C THR A 79 2.12 9.81 5.83
N LEU A 80 1.69 9.87 7.09
CA LEU A 80 0.27 9.76 7.45
C LEU A 80 -0.55 10.98 6.99
N TYR A 81 -0.04 12.19 7.14
CA TYR A 81 -0.66 13.41 6.62
C TYR A 81 -0.65 13.44 5.09
N PHE A 82 0.43 12.94 4.48
CA PHE A 82 0.49 12.80 3.02
C PHE A 82 -0.60 11.84 2.51
N LEU A 83 -0.79 10.69 3.17
CA LEU A 83 -1.86 9.75 2.85
C LEU A 83 -3.24 10.42 2.93
N LYS A 84 -3.52 11.16 4.00
CA LYS A 84 -4.77 11.89 4.19
C LYS A 84 -5.01 12.91 3.06
N ALA A 85 -3.99 13.69 2.70
CA ALA A 85 -4.08 14.71 1.65
C ALA A 85 -4.30 14.07 0.26
N MET A 86 -3.56 13.01 -0.05
CA MET A 86 -3.70 12.27 -1.32
C MET A 86 -5.05 11.55 -1.43
N TYR A 87 -5.57 11.03 -0.31
CA TYR A 87 -6.90 10.43 -0.27
C TYR A 87 -8.00 11.47 -0.56
N HIS A 88 -7.87 12.67 -0.01
CA HIS A 88 -8.75 13.79 -0.33
C HIS A 88 -8.70 14.14 -1.81
N LEU A 89 -7.51 14.37 -2.36
CA LEU A 89 -7.30 14.65 -3.78
C LEU A 89 -7.98 13.60 -4.69
N LYS A 90 -7.82 12.32 -4.37
CA LYS A 90 -8.50 11.21 -5.08
C LYS A 90 -10.03 11.34 -5.04
N LYS A 91 -10.60 11.69 -3.89
CA LYS A 91 -12.06 11.88 -3.75
C LYS A 91 -12.53 13.11 -4.53
N TYR A 92 -11.85 14.24 -4.38
CA TYR A 92 -12.18 15.48 -5.08
C TYR A 92 -12.16 15.29 -6.60
N MET A 93 -11.09 14.70 -7.16
CA MET A 93 -11.00 14.45 -8.60
C MET A 93 -12.08 13.49 -9.11
N LYS A 94 -12.49 12.51 -8.30
CA LYS A 94 -13.61 11.61 -8.65
C LYS A 94 -14.95 12.36 -8.64
N ALA A 95 -15.21 13.16 -7.61
CA ALA A 95 -16.45 13.92 -7.47
C ALA A 95 -16.64 14.93 -8.61
N ASN A 96 -15.53 15.52 -9.08
CA ASN A 96 -15.52 16.48 -10.19
C ASN A 96 -15.33 15.83 -11.58
N ASN A 97 -15.51 14.51 -11.70
CA ASN A 97 -15.44 13.78 -12.98
C ASN A 97 -14.14 14.02 -13.79
N VAL A 98 -13.01 14.23 -13.11
CA VAL A 98 -11.72 14.43 -13.78
C VAL A 98 -11.36 13.13 -14.55
N PRO A 99 -11.03 13.21 -15.86
CA PRO A 99 -10.73 12.04 -16.68
C PRO A 99 -9.63 11.17 -16.07
N VAL A 100 -9.77 9.84 -16.14
CA VAL A 100 -8.83 8.87 -15.53
C VAL A 100 -7.38 9.14 -15.92
N GLN A 101 -7.12 9.36 -17.21
CA GLN A 101 -5.77 9.62 -17.74
C GLN A 101 -5.16 10.89 -17.16
N LEU A 102 -5.97 11.94 -16.94
CA LEU A 102 -5.54 13.18 -16.31
C LEU A 102 -5.28 12.96 -14.82
N ARG A 103 -6.18 12.27 -14.09
CA ARG A 103 -6.00 11.95 -12.67
C ARG A 103 -4.67 11.24 -12.39
N MET A 104 -4.29 10.29 -13.26
CA MET A 104 -3.02 9.57 -13.13
C MET A 104 -1.82 10.52 -13.16
N LYS A 105 -1.81 11.52 -14.05
CA LYS A 105 -0.76 12.54 -14.10
C LYS A 105 -0.79 13.45 -12.88
N LEU A 106 -1.99 13.91 -12.50
CA LEU A 106 -2.18 14.85 -11.40
C LEU A 106 -1.75 14.30 -10.05
N TYR A 107 -1.91 12.99 -9.78
CA TYR A 107 -1.39 12.40 -8.54
C TYR A 107 0.11 12.64 -8.38
N PHE A 108 0.90 12.45 -9.45
CA PHE A 108 2.36 12.62 -9.38
C PHE A 108 2.76 14.08 -9.32
N VAL A 109 2.14 14.92 -10.14
CA VAL A 109 2.51 16.34 -10.23
C VAL A 109 2.14 17.10 -8.95
N ILE A 110 0.99 16.78 -8.33
CA ILE A 110 0.60 17.36 -7.04
C ILE A 110 1.45 16.79 -5.91
N ALA A 111 1.72 15.47 -5.92
CA ALA A 111 2.64 14.85 -4.95
C ALA A 111 4.04 15.47 -4.98
N ALA A 112 4.53 15.86 -6.16
CA ALA A 112 5.83 16.50 -6.32
C ALA A 112 5.82 18.02 -6.06
N ASN A 113 4.64 18.63 -5.85
CA ASN A 113 4.54 20.08 -5.66
C ASN A 113 5.20 20.49 -4.32
N PRO A 114 6.20 21.39 -4.33
CA PRO A 114 6.93 21.74 -3.10
C PRO A 114 6.06 22.37 -2.01
N GLU A 115 5.09 23.21 -2.38
CA GLU A 115 4.21 23.88 -1.43
C GLU A 115 3.21 22.90 -0.82
N PHE A 116 2.64 21.99 -1.62
CA PHE A 116 1.81 20.90 -1.12
C PHE A 116 2.58 20.02 -0.14
N ARG A 117 3.83 19.65 -0.47
CA ARG A 117 4.70 18.86 0.42
C ARG A 117 5.09 19.62 1.69
N LYS A 118 5.23 20.95 1.60
CA LYS A 118 5.48 21.79 2.77
C LYS A 118 4.29 21.77 3.73
N LEU A 119 3.07 21.99 3.24
CA LEU A 119 1.86 21.95 4.06
C LEU A 119 1.66 20.60 4.73
N VAL A 120 1.95 19.50 4.02
CA VAL A 120 1.92 18.14 4.59
C VAL A 120 2.93 17.98 5.72
N ARG A 121 4.17 18.49 5.57
CA ARG A 121 5.20 18.45 6.63
C ARG A 121 4.87 19.32 7.83
N GLU A 122 4.14 20.41 7.60
CA GLU A 122 3.67 21.32 8.65
C GLU A 122 2.36 20.83 9.29
N GLU A 123 1.87 19.64 8.91
CA GLU A 123 0.63 19.03 9.38
C GLU A 123 -0.64 19.85 9.06
N ASP A 124 -0.54 20.84 8.17
CA ASP A 124 -1.67 21.66 7.71
C ASP A 124 -2.48 20.91 6.64
N ILE A 125 -3.31 19.99 7.11
CA ILE A 125 -4.15 19.18 6.23
C ILE A 125 -5.17 20.02 5.47
N GLU A 126 -5.72 21.08 6.05
CA GLU A 126 -6.74 21.91 5.40
C GLU A 126 -6.13 22.79 4.31
N GLY A 127 -4.95 23.37 4.57
CA GLY A 127 -4.17 24.07 3.56
C GLY A 127 -3.79 23.14 2.41
N ALA A 128 -3.27 21.95 2.72
CA ALA A 128 -2.89 20.96 1.70
C ALA A 128 -4.09 20.56 0.82
N ARG A 129 -5.28 20.38 1.42
CA ARG A 129 -6.52 20.07 0.67
C ARG A 129 -6.90 21.19 -0.28
N LYS A 130 -6.98 22.44 0.21
CA LYS A 130 -7.34 23.60 -0.63
C LYS A 130 -6.38 23.76 -1.79
N LEU A 131 -5.07 23.70 -1.52
CA LEU A 131 -4.06 23.80 -2.57
C LEU A 131 -4.19 22.66 -3.60
N ALA A 132 -4.47 21.43 -3.16
CA ALA A 132 -4.67 20.31 -4.07
C ALA A 132 -5.89 20.52 -4.99
N GLU A 133 -6.99 21.06 -4.47
CA GLU A 133 -8.19 21.40 -5.25
C GLU A 133 -7.89 22.50 -6.28
N GLU A 134 -7.27 23.60 -5.84
CA GLU A 134 -6.85 24.72 -6.71
C GLU A 134 -5.94 24.23 -7.84
N LEU A 135 -4.95 23.40 -7.53
CA LEU A 135 -4.06 22.82 -8.54
C LEU A 135 -4.83 21.98 -9.55
N VAL A 136 -5.77 21.14 -9.11
CA VAL A 136 -6.62 20.36 -10.03
C VAL A 136 -7.40 21.27 -10.96
N GLU A 137 -8.05 22.32 -10.43
CA GLU A 137 -8.81 23.28 -11.23
C GLU A 137 -7.94 23.99 -12.27
N ASP A 138 -6.73 24.41 -11.88
CA ASP A 138 -5.77 25.06 -12.78
C ASP A 138 -5.32 24.15 -13.92
N TYR A 139 -5.07 22.87 -13.66
CA TYR A 139 -4.71 21.90 -14.70
C TYR A 139 -5.89 21.54 -15.60
N VAL A 140 -7.10 21.38 -15.03
CA VAL A 140 -8.31 21.05 -15.78
C VAL A 140 -8.74 22.21 -16.68
N SER A 141 -8.65 23.45 -16.19
CA SER A 141 -8.95 24.66 -16.97
C SER A 141 -7.87 25.02 -17.99
N GLY A 142 -6.70 24.38 -17.93
CA GLY A 142 -5.55 24.65 -18.81
C GLY A 142 -4.75 25.89 -18.45
N LYS A 143 -5.04 26.55 -17.32
CA LYS A 143 -4.20 27.64 -16.76
C LYS A 143 -2.79 27.16 -16.46
N ARG A 144 -2.64 25.88 -16.09
CA ARG A 144 -1.36 25.25 -15.83
C ARG A 144 -1.15 24.06 -16.78
N LYS A 145 0.07 23.94 -17.32
CA LYS A 145 0.48 22.81 -18.14
C LYS A 145 1.14 21.73 -17.29
N ILE A 146 0.86 20.47 -17.60
CA ILE A 146 1.48 19.33 -16.94
C ILE A 146 2.93 19.23 -17.37
N ASP A 147 3.83 19.18 -16.40
CA ASP A 147 5.21 18.81 -16.64
C ASP A 147 5.32 17.28 -16.72
N GLU A 148 5.48 16.75 -17.94
CA GLU A 148 5.62 15.31 -18.21
C GLU A 148 6.88 14.69 -17.57
N SER A 149 7.87 15.50 -17.15
CA SER A 149 9.04 14.99 -16.43
C SER A 149 8.69 14.49 -15.02
N LEU A 150 7.69 15.12 -14.38
CA LEU A 150 7.21 14.76 -13.04
C LEU A 150 6.29 13.53 -13.04
N VAL A 151 5.79 13.10 -14.20
CA VAL A 151 4.92 11.93 -14.36
C VAL A 151 5.72 10.62 -14.33
N LYS A 152 7.06 10.67 -14.37
CA LYS A 152 7.96 9.52 -14.26
C LYS A 152 8.57 9.47 -12.86
N ILE A 153 8.07 8.59 -11.99
CA ILE A 153 8.69 8.40 -10.66
C ILE A 153 10.07 7.72 -10.79
N ARG A 154 11.08 8.29 -10.12
CA ARG A 154 12.14 7.55 -9.45
C ARG A 154 11.84 7.63 -7.94
N PHE A 155 11.56 6.49 -7.31
CA PHE A 155 11.48 6.40 -5.85
C PHE A 155 12.91 6.36 -5.29
#